data_AF-A0A0L0DJ02-F1
#
_entry.id   AF-A0A0L0DJ02-F1
#
_cell.length_a   1.000
_cell.length_b   1.000
_cell.length_c   1.000
_cell.angle_alpha   90.00
_cell.angle_beta   90.00
_cell.angle_gamma   90.00
#
_symmetry.space_group_name_H-M   'P 1'
#
loop_
_entity.id
_entity.type
_entity.pdbx_description
1 polymer ?
#
loop_
_entity_poly.entity_id
_entity_poly.type
_entity_poly.pdbx_seq_one_letter_code
_entity_poly.pdbx_strand_id
1 'polypeptide(L)' 'MEHQVQQAMEVITEMSDMLNTGLTREQLALVVDLCEKGVNPEALAAVITEIRREAEALKAEAAHTP' A
#
# COMPACT_ATOMS: atom_id res chain seq x y z
N MET A 1 -0.66 14.84 21.16
CA MET A 1 -0.80 14.80 19.70
C MET A 1 -0.45 13.43 19.16
N GLU A 2 0.62 12.78 19.62
CA GLU A 2 1.04 11.44 19.18
C GLU A 2 -0.09 10.41 19.22
N HIS A 3 -0.83 10.33 20.33
CA HIS A 3 -1.96 9.41 20.49
C HIS A 3 -3.03 9.52 19.38
N GLN A 4 -3.27 10.72 18.85
CA GLN A 4 -4.26 10.91 17.77
C GLN A 4 -3.79 10.34 16.44
N VAL A 5 -2.48 10.39 16.16
CA VAL A 5 -1.86 9.84 14.96
C VAL A 5 -1.90 8.31 15.00
N GLN A 6 -1.59 7.70 16.16
CA GLN A 6 -1.72 6.25 16.31
C GLN A 6 -3.16 5.78 16.11
N GLN A 7 -4.16 6.48 16.66
CA GLN A 7 -5.56 6.10 16.49
C GLN A 7 -6.06 6.27 15.05
N ALA A 8 -5.71 7.37 14.39
CA ALA A 8 -6.03 7.55 12.98
C ALA A 8 -5.45 6.42 12.13
N MET A 9 -4.20 6.04 12.41
CA MET A 9 -3.53 4.97 11.68
C MET A 9 -4.13 3.58 11.93
N GLU A 10 -4.61 3.34 13.15
CA GLU A 10 -5.34 2.11 13.49
C GLU A 10 -6.62 1.99 12.68
N VAL A 11 -7.44 3.05 12.64
CA VAL A 11 -8.68 3.09 11.84
C VAL A 11 -8.39 2.89 10.35
N ILE A 12 -7.36 3.54 9.80
CA ILE A 12 -6.96 3.36 8.39
C ILE A 12 -6.55 1.92 8.09
N THR A 13 -5.84 1.28 9.04
CA THR A 13 -5.45 -0.13 8.91
C THR A 13 -6.67 -1.05 8.90
N GLU A 14 -7.62 -0.84 9.82
CA GLU A 14 -8.87 -1.62 9.87
C GLU A 14 -9.71 -1.44 8.59
N MET A 15 -9.80 -0.21 8.07
CA MET A 15 -10.48 0.06 6.79
C MET A 15 -9.81 -0.69 5.63
N SER A 16 -8.48 -0.68 5.59
CA SER A 16 -7.70 -1.39 4.57
C SER A 16 -7.93 -2.90 4.60
N ASP A 17 -7.99 -3.49 5.80
CA ASP A 17 -8.27 -4.91 5.98
C ASP A 17 -9.70 -5.25 5.55
N MET A 18 -10.69 -4.42 5.91
CA MET A 18 -12.08 -4.60 5.51
C MET A 18 -12.29 -4.51 3.99
N LEU A 19 -11.53 -3.63 3.32
CA LEU A 19 -11.54 -3.49 1.87
C LEU A 19 -10.61 -4.49 1.16
N ASN A 20 -9.89 -5.31 1.92
CA ASN A 20 -8.96 -6.32 1.44
C ASN A 20 -7.94 -5.75 0.42
N THR A 21 -7.40 -4.57 0.70
CA THR A 21 -6.41 -3.92 -0.21
C THR A 21 -5.09 -4.71 -0.28
N GLY A 22 -4.83 -5.52 0.74
CA GLY A 22 -3.60 -6.29 0.90
C GLY A 22 -2.37 -5.44 1.22
N LEU A 23 -2.56 -4.19 1.68
CA LEU A 23 -1.48 -3.32 2.13
C LEU A 23 -1.17 -3.58 3.61
N THR A 24 0.11 -3.71 3.95
CA THR A 24 0.56 -3.78 5.34
C THR A 24 0.48 -2.41 6.01
N ARG A 25 0.47 -2.37 7.35
CA ARG A 25 0.50 -1.12 8.13
C ARG A 25 1.67 -0.20 7.73
N GLU A 26 2.83 -0.77 7.42
CA GLU A 26 4.01 -0.02 6.98
C GLU A 26 3.81 0.59 5.59
N GLN A 27 3.18 -0.16 4.67
CA GLN A 27 2.86 0.34 3.33
C GLN A 27 1.79 1.45 3.39
N LEU A 28 0.77 1.29 4.24
CA LEU A 28 -0.23 2.33 4.49
C LEU A 28 0.41 3.59 5.06
N ALA A 29 1.42 3.46 5.92
CA ALA A 29 2.11 4.61 6.52
C ALA A 29 2.79 5.45 5.44
N LEU A 30 3.45 4.76 4.50
CA LEU A 30 4.07 5.39 3.36
C LEU A 30 3.04 6.05 2.42
N VAL A 31 1.92 5.38 2.16
CA VAL A 31 0.83 5.94 1.35
C VAL A 31 0.30 7.23 1.97
N VAL A 32 0.07 7.25 3.28
CA VAL A 32 -0.37 8.44 4.00
C VAL A 32 0.67 9.55 3.92
N ASP A 33 1.95 9.27 4.18
CA ASP A 33 3.04 10.26 4.09
C ASP A 33 3.19 10.86 2.69
N LEU A 34 3.02 10.05 1.63
CA LEU A 34 3.04 10.53 0.25
C LEU A 34 1.81 11.41 -0.05
N CYS A 35 0.62 11.02 0.41
CA CYS A 35 -0.59 11.84 0.27
C CYS A 35 -0.47 13.16 1.04
N GLU A 36 0.11 13.17 2.24
CA GLU A 36 0.38 14.38 3.02
C GLU A 36 1.36 15.33 2.31
N LYS A 37 2.26 14.79 1.48
CA LYS A 37 3.16 15.57 0.59
C LYS A 37 2.48 16.08 -0.68
N GLY A 38 1.18 15.83 -0.85
CA GLY A 38 0.39 16.30 -1.99
C GLY A 38 0.41 15.37 -3.21
N VAL A 39 0.87 14.12 -3.05
CA VAL A 39 0.76 13.11 -4.11
C VAL A 39 -0.71 12.74 -4.30
N ASN A 40 -1.14 12.64 -5.55
CA ASN A 40 -2.52 12.23 -5.88
C ASN A 40 -2.74 10.74 -5.51
N PRO A 41 -3.77 10.41 -4.70
CA PRO A 41 -3.98 9.05 -4.21
C PRO A 41 -4.39 8.08 -5.32
N GLU A 42 -5.14 8.52 -6.33
CA GLU A 42 -5.54 7.66 -7.45
C GLU A 42 -4.33 7.26 -8.31
N ALA A 43 -3.43 8.20 -8.61
CA ALA A 43 -2.18 7.93 -9.32
C ALA A 43 -1.26 7.02 -8.51
N LEU A 44 -1.16 7.26 -7.20
CA LEU A 44 -0.39 6.40 -6.30
C LEU A 44 -0.93 4.96 -6.27
N ALA A 45 -2.25 4.79 -6.21
CA ALA A 45 -2.87 3.48 -6.29
C ALA A 45 -2.54 2.76 -7.59
N ALA A 46 -2.63 3.47 -8.74
CA ALA A 46 -2.28 2.90 -10.04
C ALA A 46 -0.82 2.42 -10.09
N VAL A 47 0.11 3.20 -9.55
CA VAL A 47 1.53 2.83 -9.47
C VAL A 47 1.74 1.61 -8.58
N ILE A 48 1.11 1.55 -7.41
CA ILE A 48 1.21 0.39 -6.50
C ILE A 48 0.68 -0.88 -7.17
N THR A 49 -0.45 -0.80 -7.87
CA THR A 49 -1.02 -1.93 -8.62
C THR A 49 -0.06 -2.42 -9.70
N GLU A 50 0.56 -1.50 -10.45
CA GLU A 50 1.50 -1.85 -11.51
C GLU A 50 2.76 -2.54 -10.96
N ILE A 51 3.35 -1.99 -9.90
CA ILE A 51 4.52 -2.59 -9.23
C ILE A 51 4.21 -4.00 -8.73
N ARG A 52 3.02 -4.23 -8.14
CA ARG A 52 2.62 -5.56 -7.68
C ARG A 52 2.50 -6.54 -8.84
N ARG A 53 1.89 -6.12 -9.95
CA ARG A 53 1.75 -6.95 -11.17
C ARG A 53 3.10 -7.34 -11.74
N GLU A 54 4.02 -6.39 -11.88
CA GLU A 54 5.37 -6.65 -12.37
C GLU A 54 6.16 -7.58 -11.43
N ALA A 55 6.07 -7.36 -10.11
CA ALA A 55 6.71 -8.24 -9.14
C ALA A 55 6.18 -9.68 -9.19
N GLU A 56 4.89 -9.88 -9.45
CA GLU A 56 4.30 -11.20 -9.66
C GLU A 56 4.76 -11.84 -10.96
N ALA A 57 4.84 -11.07 -12.06
CA ALA A 57 5.37 -11.54 -13.34
C ALA A 57 6.82 -12.03 -13.20
N LEU A 58 7.69 -11.24 -12.57
CA LEU A 58 9.09 -11.60 -12.33
C LEU A 58 9.23 -12.89 -11.50
N LYS A 59 8.38 -13.08 -10.48
CA LYS A 59 8.35 -14.31 -9.69
C LYS A 59 7.93 -15.52 -10.52
N ALA A 60 6.94 -15.35 -11.40
CA ALA A 60 6.48 -16.41 -12.29
C ALA A 60 7.57 -16.81 -13.31
N GLU A 61 8.28 -15.83 -13.87
CA GLU A 61 9.41 -16.07 -14.79
C GLU A 61 10.55 -16.82 -14.08
N ALA A 62 10.92 -16.41 -12.87
CA ALA A 62 11.94 -17.09 -12.08
C ALA A 62 11.57 -18.55 -11.76
N ALA A 63 10.29 -18.83 -11.50
CA ALA A 63 9.78 -20.18 -11.23
C ALA A 63 9.68 -21.06 -12.49
N HIS A 64 9.71 -20.48 -13.69
CA HIS A 64 9.62 -21.19 -14.97
C HIS A 64 11.01 -21.57 -15.55
N THR A 65 12.10 -21.38 -14.80
CA THR A 65 13.43 -21.85 -15.25
C THR A 65 13.53 -23.37 -14.99
N PRO A 66 13.61 -24.23 -16.02
CA PRO A 66 13.77 -25.69 -15.85
C PRO A 66 15.15 -26.09 -15.33
#